data_AF-A0A528TV25-F1
#
_entry.id   AF-A0A528TV25-F1
#
_cell.length_a   1.000
_cell.length_b   1.000
_cell.length_c   1.000
_cell.angle_alpha   90.00
_cell.angle_beta   90.00
_cell.angle_gamma   90.00
#
_symmetry.space_group_name_H-M   'P 1'
#
loop_
_entity.id
_entity.type
_entity.pdbx_description
1 polymer ?
#
loop_
_entity_poly.entity_id
_entity_poly.type
_entity_poly.pdbx_seq_one_letter_code
_entity_poly.pdbx_strand_id
1 'polypeptide(L)'
;WLLYYGLGSLFPQYPWIRESWMWPYLRQAWPYGVLALTLSFAGYEGEVMRGAFAGVPKGQLEAARAFGMSRFKIFRRIRQDTYLTYEPLLLLALIYMTITGILVLIFSRIEARIPVKIG
;
A
#
# COMPACT_ATOMS: atom_id res chain seq x y z
N TRP A 1 -2.35 16.21 1.30
CA TRP A 1 -3.08 17.50 1.15
C TRP A 1 -4.43 17.30 0.45
N LEU A 2 -4.47 16.79 -0.79
CA LEU A 2 -5.72 16.55 -1.55
C LEU A 2 -6.74 15.63 -0.85
N LEU A 3 -6.31 14.56 -0.19
CA LEU A 3 -7.24 13.64 0.48
C LEU A 3 -7.93 14.30 1.69
N TYR A 4 -7.18 14.97 2.55
CA TYR A 4 -7.74 15.62 3.74
C TYR A 4 -8.55 16.88 3.41
N TYR A 5 -7.99 17.80 2.61
CA TYR A 5 -8.68 19.06 2.29
C TYR A 5 -9.70 18.91 1.15
N GLY A 6 -9.51 17.97 0.21
CA GLY A 6 -10.45 17.70 -0.87
C GLY A 6 -11.60 16.81 -0.41
N LEU A 7 -11.33 15.54 -0.07
CA LEU A 7 -12.40 14.63 0.37
C LEU A 7 -13.01 15.06 1.71
N GLY A 8 -12.19 15.54 2.66
CA GLY A 8 -12.67 16.04 3.94
C GLY A 8 -13.52 17.33 3.85
N SER A 9 -13.45 18.09 2.75
CA SER A 9 -14.35 19.24 2.51
C SER A 9 -15.55 18.92 1.62
N LEU A 10 -15.47 17.84 0.82
CA LEU A 10 -16.56 17.36 -0.04
C LEU A 10 -17.57 16.49 0.73
N PHE A 11 -17.12 15.57 1.59
CA PHE A 11 -18.00 14.70 2.37
C PHE A 11 -18.96 15.41 3.32
N PRO A 12 -18.59 16.53 3.98
CA PRO A 12 -19.54 17.34 4.72
C PRO A 12 -20.65 17.89 3.82
N GLN A 13 -20.50 18.07 2.51
CA GLN A 13 -21.58 18.65 1.70
C GLN A 13 -22.80 17.72 1.55
N TYR A 14 -22.62 16.43 1.84
CA TYR A 14 -23.63 15.40 1.69
C TYR A 14 -24.26 15.01 3.05
N PRO A 15 -25.55 15.30 3.29
CA PRO A 15 -26.20 15.04 4.58
C PRO A 15 -26.19 13.55 4.98
N TRP A 16 -26.42 12.66 4.01
CA TRP A 16 -26.43 11.21 4.20
C TRP A 16 -25.08 10.62 4.64
N ILE A 17 -23.96 11.27 4.29
CA ILE A 17 -22.63 10.86 4.76
C ILE A 17 -22.41 11.31 6.20
N ARG A 18 -22.90 12.50 6.58
CA ARG A 18 -22.80 13.03 7.96
C ARG A 18 -23.61 12.23 8.97
N GLU A 19 -24.76 11.71 8.56
CA GLU A 19 -25.63 10.89 9.40
C GLU A 19 -25.19 9.42 9.46
N SER A 20 -24.23 9.03 8.62
CA SER A 20 -23.72 7.68 8.59
C SER A 20 -22.79 7.36 9.76
N TRP A 21 -22.70 6.08 10.10
CA TRP A 21 -21.75 5.53 11.06
C TRP A 21 -20.27 5.79 10.69
N MET A 22 -19.99 6.19 9.45
CA MET A 22 -18.63 6.46 8.95
C MET A 22 -18.16 7.89 9.26
N TRP A 23 -19.09 8.82 9.54
CA TRP A 23 -18.78 10.22 9.80
C TRP A 23 -17.77 10.49 10.92
N PRO A 24 -17.80 9.76 12.06
CA PRO A 24 -16.81 9.94 13.13
C PRO A 24 -15.38 9.69 12.67
N TYR A 25 -15.18 8.82 11.69
CA TYR A 25 -13.88 8.50 11.12
C TYR A 25 -13.52 9.49 9.99
N LEU A 26 -14.45 9.75 9.07
CA LEU A 26 -14.23 10.64 7.92
C LEU A 26 -13.98 12.10 8.29
N ARG A 27 -14.38 12.54 9.48
CA ARG A 27 -14.08 13.90 9.98
C ARG A 27 -12.67 14.05 10.58
N GLN A 28 -11.99 12.95 10.87
CA GLN A 28 -10.66 12.96 11.49
C GLN A 28 -9.58 12.99 10.40
N ALA A 29 -8.41 13.56 10.69
CA ALA A 29 -7.32 13.65 9.72
C ALA A 29 -6.59 12.33 9.49
N TRP A 30 -6.49 11.49 10.54
CA TRP A 30 -5.67 10.29 10.53
C TRP A 30 -6.04 9.23 9.47
N PRO A 31 -7.32 8.96 9.11
CA PRO A 31 -7.64 7.94 8.11
C PRO A 31 -7.16 8.34 6.72
N TYR A 32 -7.22 9.63 6.40
CA TYR A 32 -6.70 10.15 5.13
C TYR A 32 -5.17 10.06 5.07
N GLY A 33 -4.49 10.26 6.21
CA GLY A 33 -3.05 10.06 6.34
C GLY A 33 -2.65 8.60 6.09
N VAL A 34 -3.34 7.66 6.74
CA VAL A 34 -3.16 6.22 6.53
C VAL A 34 -3.39 5.86 5.06
N LEU A 35 -4.50 6.29 4.48
CA LEU A 35 -4.84 5.98 3.09
C LEU A 35 -3.79 6.50 2.10
N ALA A 36 -3.32 7.74 2.29
CA ALA A 36 -2.29 8.34 1.45
C ALA A 36 -0.97 7.56 1.50
N LEU A 37 -0.59 7.12 2.70
CA LEU A 37 0.63 6.34 2.92
C LEU A 37 0.51 4.94 2.33
N THR A 38 -0.63 4.26 2.56
CA THR A 38 -0.90 2.94 1.99
C THR A 38 -0.86 2.98 0.47
N LEU A 39 -1.47 3.99 -0.17
CA LEU A 39 -1.44 4.14 -1.62
C LEU A 39 -0.02 4.41 -2.15
N SER A 40 0.73 5.29 -1.51
CA SER A 40 2.13 5.57 -1.87
C SER A 40 2.99 4.30 -1.78
N PHE A 41 2.83 3.53 -0.70
CA PHE A 41 3.55 2.30 -0.47
C PHE A 41 3.15 1.18 -1.45
N ALA A 42 1.85 1.01 -1.69
CA ALA A 42 1.34 0.04 -2.66
C ALA A 42 1.84 0.32 -4.09
N GLY A 43 1.97 1.60 -4.47
CA GLY A 43 2.55 1.99 -5.74
C GLY A 43 4.04 1.62 -5.85
N TYR A 44 4.81 1.87 -4.79
CA TYR A 44 6.22 1.48 -4.73
C TYR A 44 6.41 -0.04 -4.82
N GLU A 45 5.69 -0.81 -4.00
CA GLU A 45 5.72 -2.28 -4.04
C GLU A 45 5.29 -2.84 -5.39
N GLY A 46 4.28 -2.23 -6.03
CA GLY A 46 3.83 -2.60 -7.37
C GLY A 46 4.93 -2.46 -8.43
N GLU A 47 5.71 -1.38 -8.39
CA GLU A 47 6.84 -1.17 -9.30
C GLU A 47 8.00 -2.14 -9.02
N VAL A 48 8.26 -2.44 -7.75
CA VAL A 48 9.24 -3.46 -7.34
C VAL A 48 8.85 -4.84 -7.87
N MET A 49 7.58 -5.24 -7.72
CA MET A 49 7.05 -6.48 -8.28
C MET A 49 7.10 -6.50 -9.81
N ARG A 50 6.85 -5.37 -10.47
CA ARG A 50 6.99 -5.25 -11.92
C ARG A 50 8.45 -5.48 -12.36
N GLY A 51 9.41 -4.91 -11.64
CA GLY A 51 10.84 -5.19 -11.83
C GLY A 51 11.19 -6.66 -11.67
N ALA A 52 10.55 -7.34 -10.71
CA ALA A 52 10.69 -8.77 -10.47
C ALA A 52 10.37 -9.63 -11.67
N PHE A 53 9.18 -9.42 -12.21
CA PHE A 53 8.72 -10.21 -13.35
C PHE A 53 9.50 -9.87 -14.62
N ALA A 54 9.98 -8.63 -14.76
CA ALA A 54 10.82 -8.21 -15.88
C ALA A 54 12.23 -8.80 -15.83
N GLY A 55 12.75 -9.13 -14.64
CA GLY A 55 14.07 -9.72 -14.44
C GLY A 55 14.17 -11.20 -14.85
N VAL A 56 13.05 -11.87 -15.12
CA VAL A 56 13.02 -13.29 -15.48
C VAL A 56 13.56 -13.47 -16.91
N PRO A 57 14.66 -14.22 -17.12
CA PRO A 57 15.22 -14.39 -18.45
C PRO A 57 14.24 -15.09 -19.40
N LYS A 58 13.97 -14.50 -20.56
CA LYS A 58 13.04 -15.06 -21.57
C LYS A 58 13.42 -16.49 -22.00
N GLY A 59 14.71 -16.81 -22.01
CA GLY A 59 15.22 -18.16 -22.32
C GLY A 59 14.76 -19.23 -21.31
N GLN A 60 14.52 -18.89 -20.04
CA GLN A 60 13.95 -19.82 -19.06
C GLN A 60 12.50 -20.17 -19.38
N LEU A 61 11.72 -19.18 -19.82
CA LEU A 61 10.33 -19.35 -20.24
C LEU A 61 10.20 -20.19 -21.53
N GLU A 62 11.16 -20.06 -22.44
CA GLU A 62 11.21 -20.83 -23.68
C GLU A 62 11.71 -22.26 -23.44
N ALA A 63 12.76 -22.45 -22.63
CA ALA A 63 13.24 -23.76 -22.22
C ALA A 63 12.16 -24.55 -21.46
N ALA A 64 11.46 -23.92 -20.51
CA ALA A 64 10.38 -24.59 -19.78
C ALA A 64 9.20 -25.00 -20.68
N ARG A 65 8.91 -24.22 -21.73
CA ARG A 65 7.93 -24.60 -22.77
C ARG A 65 8.44 -25.76 -23.63
N ALA A 66 9.72 -25.76 -24.02
CA ALA A 66 10.32 -26.85 -24.78
C ALA A 66 10.36 -28.17 -23.98
N PHE A 67 10.52 -28.10 -22.66
CA PHE A 67 10.41 -29.25 -21.74
C PHE A 67 8.96 -29.67 -21.42
N GLY A 68 7.94 -29.09 -22.06
CA GLY A 68 6.54 -29.47 -21.87
C GLY A 68 5.93 -29.05 -20.53
N MET A 69 6.52 -28.09 -19.82
CA MET A 69 5.93 -27.60 -18.57
C MET A 69 4.63 -26.83 -18.83
N SER A 70 3.58 -27.14 -18.05
CA SER A 70 2.35 -26.37 -18.08
C SER A 70 2.58 -24.94 -17.56
N ARG A 71 1.82 -23.97 -18.08
CA ARG A 71 1.94 -22.54 -17.70
C ARG A 71 1.89 -22.32 -16.19
N PHE A 72 1.11 -23.13 -15.47
CA PHE A 72 0.99 -23.08 -14.02
C PHE A 72 2.27 -23.52 -13.29
N LYS A 73 2.95 -24.55 -13.82
CA LYS A 73 4.20 -25.06 -13.26
C LYS A 73 5.35 -24.06 -13.49
N ILE A 74 5.37 -23.43 -14.67
CA ILE A 74 6.28 -22.33 -15.00
C ILE A 74 6.06 -21.13 -14.08
N PHE A 75 4.81 -20.67 -13.94
CA PHE A 75 4.45 -19.55 -13.07
C PHE A 75 4.83 -19.81 -11.61
N ARG A 76 4.56 -21.01 -11.09
CA ARG A 76 4.91 -21.37 -9.71
C ARG A 76 6.43 -21.36 -9.50
N ARG A 77 7.20 -21.85 -10.46
CA ARG A 77 8.67 -21.87 -10.38
C ARG A 77 9.27 -20.47 -10.44
N ILE A 78 8.79 -19.65 -11.37
CA ILE A 78 9.19 -18.25 -11.46
C ILE A 78 8.88 -17.52 -10.16
N ARG A 79 7.70 -17.73 -9.58
CA ARG A 79 7.35 -17.14 -8.28
C ARG A 79 8.28 -17.59 -7.15
N GLN A 80 8.74 -18.84 -7.14
CA GLN A 80 9.68 -19.33 -6.13
C GLN A 80 11.09 -18.73 -6.30
N ASP A 81 11.60 -18.70 -7.53
CA ASP A 81 12.91 -18.08 -7.82
C ASP A 81 12.88 -16.56 -7.57
N THR A 82 11.73 -15.94 -7.85
CA THR A 82 11.45 -14.56 -7.47
C THR A 82 11.45 -14.45 -5.94
N TYR A 83 10.75 -15.29 -5.19
CA TYR A 83 10.70 -15.19 -3.73
C TYR A 83 12.08 -15.16 -3.05
N LEU A 84 13.03 -15.99 -3.50
CA LEU A 84 14.40 -15.99 -2.95
C LEU A 84 15.18 -14.70 -3.25
N THR A 85 14.91 -14.06 -4.39
CA THR A 85 15.52 -12.78 -4.76
C THR A 85 14.84 -11.60 -4.01
N TYR A 86 13.56 -11.76 -3.65
CA TYR A 86 12.72 -10.70 -3.05
C TYR A 86 12.62 -10.79 -1.54
N GLU A 87 13.05 -11.88 -0.92
CA GLU A 87 13.12 -12.05 0.54
C GLU A 87 13.72 -10.82 1.26
N PRO A 88 14.89 -10.27 0.86
CA PRO A 88 15.43 -9.06 1.49
C PRO A 88 14.56 -7.80 1.25
N LEU A 89 13.87 -7.70 0.11
CA LEU A 89 12.98 -6.57 -0.20
C LEU A 89 11.68 -6.65 0.60
N LEU A 90 11.12 -7.85 0.80
CA LEU A 90 9.93 -8.07 1.63
C LEU A 90 10.22 -7.78 3.10
N LEU A 91 11.42 -8.10 3.58
CA LEU A 91 11.86 -7.72 4.93
C LEU A 91 11.99 -6.20 5.05
N LEU A 92 12.57 -5.53 4.05
CA LEU A 92 12.65 -4.08 4.03
C LEU A 92 11.26 -3.44 3.99
N ALA A 93 10.36 -3.96 3.17
CA ALA A 93 8.95 -3.56 3.07
C ALA A 93 8.25 -3.68 4.43
N LEU A 94 8.43 -4.81 5.12
CA LEU A 94 7.88 -5.03 6.46
C LEU A 94 8.45 -4.06 7.49
N ILE A 95 9.76 -3.80 7.44
CA ILE A 95 10.44 -2.82 8.30
C ILE A 95 9.89 -1.42 8.02
N TYR A 96 9.78 -1.00 6.76
CA TYR A 96 9.20 0.29 6.38
C TYR A 96 7.75 0.42 6.82
N MET A 97 6.91 -0.60 6.59
CA MET A 97 5.52 -0.62 7.06
C MET A 97 5.42 -0.51 8.57
N THR A 98 6.31 -1.16 9.31
CA THR A 98 6.36 -1.08 10.77
C THR A 98 6.77 0.33 11.23
N ILE A 99 7.82 0.90 10.62
CA ILE A 99 8.29 2.26 10.90
C ILE A 99 7.20 3.28 10.56
N THR A 100 6.59 3.19 9.39
CA THR A 100 5.50 4.08 8.96
C THR A 100 4.29 3.94 9.89
N GLY A 101 3.90 2.72 10.27
CA GLY A 101 2.82 2.49 11.22
C GLY A 101 3.09 3.13 12.59
N ILE A 102 4.31 2.98 13.11
CA ILE A 102 4.74 3.62 14.37
C ILE A 102 4.71 5.14 14.23
N LEU A 103 5.23 5.70 13.13
CA LEU A 103 5.22 7.14 12.85
C LEU A 103 3.78 7.69 12.83
N VAL A 104 2.88 7.01 12.14
CA VAL A 104 1.46 7.38 12.08
C VAL A 104 0.79 7.31 13.44
N LEU A 105 1.05 6.27 14.23
CA LEU A 105 0.50 6.14 15.58
C LEU A 105 1.01 7.23 16.52
N ILE A 106 2.29 7.61 16.41
CA ILE A 106 2.88 8.71 17.16
C ILE A 106 2.22 10.03 16.75
N PHE A 107 2.14 10.32 15.45
CA PHE A 107 1.47 11.52 14.95
C PHE A 107 0.00 11.59 15.35
N SER A 108 -0.72 10.46 15.28
CA SER A 108 -2.12 10.36 15.71
C SER A 108 -2.27 10.65 17.21
N ARG A 109 -1.35 10.13 18.04
CA ARG A 109 -1.33 10.44 19.48
C ARG A 109 -0.99 11.90 19.79
N ILE A 110 -0.12 12.51 18.99
CA ILE A 110 0.26 13.92 19.14
C ILE A 110 -0.90 14.83 18.72
N GLU A 111 -1.53 14.54 17.58
CA GLU A 111 -2.68 15.30 17.08
C GLU A 111 -3.87 15.23 18.06
N ALA A 112 -4.11 14.07 18.67
CA ALA A 112 -5.12 13.92 19.72
C ALA A 112 -4.85 14.78 20.98
N ARG A 113 -3.62 15.25 21.18
CA ARG A 113 -3.21 16.10 22.31
C ARG A 113 -3.24 17.59 21.96
N ILE A 114 -3.34 17.95 20.68
CA ILE A 114 -3.37 19.34 20.23
C ILE A 114 -4.84 19.73 20.01
N PRO A 115 -5.43 20.59 20.87
CA PRO A 115 -6.75 21.13 20.59
C PRO A 115 -6.63 22.05 19.37
N VAL A 116 -7.02 21.54 18.20
CA VAL A 116 -7.18 22.37 17.01
C VAL A 116 -8.30 23.36 17.30
N LYS A 117 -7.92 24.59 17.70
CA LYS A 117 -8.82 25.74 17.61
C LYS A 117 -9.06 25.98 16.12
N ILE A 118 -10.15 25.39 15.62
CA ILE A 118 -10.73 25.75 14.33
C ILE A 118 -11.24 27.19 14.52
N GLY A 119 -10.48 28.15 14.02
CA GLY A 119 -10.94 29.51 13.75
C GLY A 119 -11.44 29.59 12.32
#